data_AF-A0A168RBI5-F1
#
_entry.id   AF-A0A168RBI5-F1
#
_cell.length_a   1.000
_cell.length_b   1.000
_cell.length_c   1.000
_cell.angle_alpha   90.00
_cell.angle_beta   90.00
_cell.angle_gamma   90.00
#
_symmetry.space_group_name_H-M   'P 1'
#
loop_
_entity.id
_entity.type
_entity.pdbx_description
1 polymer ?
#
loop_
_entity_poly.entity_id
_entity_poly.type
_entity_poly.pdbx_seq_one_letter_code
_entity_poly.pdbx_strand_id
1 'polypeptide(L)' 'MERLNKLLGGLFGVACGDALGATLEFLSQEEGRKTYGYLKDIIGRGHWKLKPGQVTDDTMMTLCVAGGILENPECPIESK' A
#
# COMPACT_ATOMS: atom_id res chain seq x y z
N MET A 1 15.69 -17.30 -9.19
CA MET A 1 15.28 -16.02 -9.79
C MET A 1 13.76 -15.86 -9.80
N GLU A 2 12.99 -16.76 -10.43
CA GLU A 2 11.52 -16.62 -10.55
C GLU A 2 10.78 -16.45 -9.20
N ARG A 3 11.08 -17.28 -8.19
CA ARG A 3 10.45 -17.19 -6.86
C ARG A 3 10.71 -15.83 -6.17
N LEU A 4 11.95 -15.36 -6.21
CA LEU A 4 12.32 -14.07 -5.61
C LEU A 4 11.59 -12.92 -6.31
N ASN A 5 11.49 -12.97 -7.65
CA ASN A 5 10.75 -11.97 -8.41
C ASN A 5 9.26 -11.95 -8.04
N LYS A 6 8.63 -13.11 -7.82
CA LYS A 6 7.24 -13.19 -7.36
C LYS A 6 7.05 -12.62 -5.96
N LEU A 7 7.98 -12.90 -5.04
CA LEU A 7 7.94 -12.36 -3.68
C LEU A 7 8.11 -10.84 -3.67
N LEU A 8 9.12 -10.32 -4.37
CA LEU A 8 9.35 -8.88 -4.51
C LEU A 8 8.19 -8.20 -5.23
N GLY A 9 7.69 -8.79 -6.31
CA GLY A 9 6.53 -8.29 -7.05
C GLY A 9 5.26 -8.24 -6.18
N GLY A 10 5.09 -9.21 -5.27
CA GLY A 10 4.01 -9.18 -4.29
C GLY A 10 4.15 -8.01 -3.31
N LEU A 11 5.32 -7.85 -2.70
CA LEU A 11 5.58 -6.76 -1.73
C LEU A 11 5.48 -5.37 -2.37
N PHE A 12 6.10 -5.18 -3.55
CA PHE A 12 5.97 -3.93 -4.29
C PHE A 12 4.57 -3.70 -4.83
N GLY A 13 3.87 -4.77 -5.21
CA GLY A 13 2.48 -4.72 -5.66
C GLY A 13 1.54 -4.18 -4.58
N VAL A 14 1.72 -4.61 -3.32
CA VAL A 14 1.00 -4.05 -2.17
C VAL A 14 1.26 -2.55 -2.06
N ALA A 15 2.52 -2.12 -2.01
CA ALA A 15 2.87 -0.71 -1.83
C ALA A 15 2.41 0.19 -2.98
N CYS A 16 2.53 -0.28 -4.22
CA CYS A 16 2.06 0.44 -5.40
C CYS A 16 0.52 0.51 -5.44
N GLY A 17 -0.17 -0.57 -5.07
CA GLY A 17 -1.62 -0.65 -5.03
C GLY A 17 -2.22 0.26 -3.97
N ASP A 18 -1.65 0.25 -2.78
CA ASP A 18 -1.95 1.16 -1.67
C ASP A 18 -1.80 2.62 -2.13
N ALA A 19 -0.59 3.03 -2.53
CA ALA A 19 -0.32 4.43 -2.88
C ALA A 19 -1.17 4.94 -4.06
N LEU A 20 -1.53 4.07 -5.02
CA LEU A 20 -2.45 4.41 -6.10
C LEU A 20 -3.89 4.53 -5.59
N GLY A 21 -4.36 3.52 -4.86
CA GLY A 21 -5.73 3.39 -4.40
C GLY A 21 -6.14 4.42 -3.37
N ALA A 22 -5.23 4.81 -2.48
CA ALA A 22 -5.47 5.80 -1.42
C ALA A 22 -5.96 7.17 -1.94
N THR A 23 -5.62 7.50 -3.19
CA THR A 23 -6.13 8.71 -3.87
C THR A 23 -7.66 8.70 -4.02
N LEU A 24 -8.24 7.52 -4.21
CA LEU A 24 -9.67 7.27 -4.46
C LEU A 24 -10.44 6.81 -3.22
N GLU A 25 -9.76 6.68 -2.08
CA GLU A 25 -10.39 6.21 -0.85
C GLU A 25 -11.55 7.14 -0.45
N PHE A 26 -12.67 6.53 -0.03
CA PHE A 26 -13.94 7.16 0.30
C PHE A 26 -14.68 7.86 -0.85
N LEU A 27 -14.22 7.73 -2.10
CA LEU A 27 -14.98 8.18 -3.26
C LEU A 27 -15.82 7.06 -3.84
N SER A 28 -17.04 7.39 -4.26
CA SER A 28 -17.79 6.54 -5.18
C SER A 28 -17.08 6.47 -6.54
N GLN A 29 -17.40 5.44 -7.33
CA GLN A 29 -16.86 5.30 -8.67
C GLN A 29 -17.19 6.50 -9.58
N GLU A 30 -18.38 7.10 -9.43
CA GLU A 30 -18.77 8.29 -10.18
C GLU A 30 -17.93 9.51 -9.79
N GLU A 31 -17.76 9.77 -8.49
CA GLU A 31 -16.95 10.90 -8.00
C GLU A 31 -15.49 10.75 -8.40
N GLY A 32 -14.93 9.54 -8.28
CA GLY A 32 -13.57 9.22 -8.70
C GLY A 32 -13.39 9.48 -10.19
N ARG A 33 -14.32 9.02 -11.04
CA ARG A 33 -14.26 9.23 -12.49
C ARG A 33 -14.44 10.70 -12.87
N LYS A 34 -15.31 11.43 -12.20
CA LYS A 34 -15.54 12.86 -12.44
C LYS A 34 -14.32 13.70 -12.06
N THR A 35 -13.65 13.35 -10.96
CA THR A 35 -12.53 14.13 -10.40
C THR A 35 -11.20 13.78 -11.08
N TYR A 36 -10.94 12.50 -11.32
CA TYR A 36 -9.64 12.01 -11.78
C TYR A 36 -9.68 11.30 -13.15
N GLY A 37 -10.86 11.09 -13.73
CA GLY A 37 -11.00 10.34 -14.98
C GLY A 37 -10.64 8.87 -14.78
N TYR A 38 -9.66 8.39 -15.55
CA TYR A 38 -9.07 7.07 -15.35
C TYR A 38 -7.70 7.23 -14.69
N LEU A 39 -7.68 7.07 -13.36
CA LEU A 39 -6.45 7.21 -12.58
C LEU A 39 -5.53 6.01 -12.82
N LYS A 40 -4.34 6.29 -13.34
CA LYS A 40 -3.32 5.29 -13.69
C LYS A 40 -1.94 5.59 -13.11
N ASP A 41 -1.76 6.80 -12.56
CA ASP A 41 -0.50 7.31 -12.04
C ASP A 41 -0.63 7.55 -10.53
N ILE A 42 0.44 7.29 -9.78
CA ILE A 42 0.46 7.54 -8.33
C ILE A 42 0.67 9.04 -8.10
N ILE A 43 -0.43 9.77 -7.87
CA ILE A 43 -0.42 11.23 -7.70
C ILE A 43 -0.59 11.71 -6.26
N GLY A 44 -0.85 10.80 -5.31
CA GLY A 44 -1.20 11.15 -3.92
C GLY A 44 -2.54 11.88 -3.84
N ARG A 45 -2.64 12.93 -3.01
CA ARG A 45 -3.89 13.68 -2.74
C ARG A 45 -4.90 12.82 -1.96
N GLY A 46 -6.17 12.82 -2.36
CA GLY A 46 -7.24 12.08 -1.69
C GLY A 46 -7.59 12.63 -0.31
N HIS A 47 -8.37 11.85 0.43
CA HIS A 47 -8.85 12.17 1.78
C HIS A 47 -7.70 12.54 2.73
N TRP A 48 -6.59 11.82 2.64
CA TRP A 48 -5.43 11.95 3.53
C TRP A 48 -4.41 13.01 3.10
N LYS A 49 -4.62 13.70 1.96
CA LYS A 49 -3.69 14.73 1.42
C LYS A 49 -2.26 14.21 1.24
N LEU A 50 -2.13 13.00 0.72
CA LEU A 50 -0.86 12.30 0.56
C LEU A 50 0.04 13.01 -0.46
N LYS A 51 1.36 12.86 -0.28
CA LYS A 51 2.33 13.17 -1.35
C LYS A 51 2.32 12.04 -2.40
N PRO A 52 2.70 12.32 -3.66
CA PRO A 52 2.90 11.27 -4.65
C PRO A 52 3.86 10.19 -4.13
N GLY A 53 3.43 8.92 -4.16
CA GLY A 53 4.21 7.76 -3.71
C GLY A 53 4.13 7.47 -2.21
N GLN A 54 3.43 8.30 -1.43
CA GLN A 54 3.21 8.01 -0.02
C GLN A 54 2.18 6.89 0.14
N VAL A 55 2.54 5.88 0.93
CA VAL A 55 1.70 4.73 1.29
C VAL A 55 0.86 5.00 2.55
N THR A 56 -0.16 4.18 2.81
CA THR A 56 -1.01 4.24 4.01
C THR A 56 -0.70 3.11 4.99
N ASP A 57 -1.62 2.86 5.92
CA ASP A 57 -1.55 1.81 6.93
C ASP A 57 -1.45 0.41 6.33
N ASP A 58 -2.01 0.13 5.16
CA ASP A 58 -1.89 -1.18 4.49
C ASP A 58 -0.42 -1.60 4.33
N THR A 59 0.42 -0.73 3.74
CA THR A 59 1.86 -1.01 3.58
C THR A 59 2.58 -0.99 4.92
N MET A 60 2.27 -0.02 5.79
CA MET A 60 2.97 0.12 7.08
C MET A 60 2.74 -1.08 8.00
N MET A 61 1.50 -1.57 8.08
CA MET A 61 1.15 -2.76 8.85
C MET A 61 1.71 -4.03 8.21
N THR A 62 1.74 -4.12 6.88
CA THR A 62 2.40 -5.23 6.18
C THR A 62 3.88 -5.32 6.58
N LEU A 63 4.60 -4.19 6.59
CA LEU A 63 6.00 -4.14 7.01
C LEU A 63 6.18 -4.43 8.50
N CYS A 64 5.26 -3.97 9.34
CA CYS A 64 5.27 -4.27 10.78
C CYS A 64 5.16 -5.79 11.04
N VAL A 65 4.20 -6.46 10.40
CA VAL A 65 4.04 -7.93 10.51
C VAL A 65 5.27 -8.65 9.96
N ALA A 66 5.79 -8.23 8.81
CA ALA A 66 6.99 -8.82 8.23
C ALA A 66 8.21 -8.65 9.16
N GLY A 67 8.35 -7.49 9.81
CA GLY A 67 9.37 -7.22 10.81
C GLY A 67 9.27 -8.17 12.02
N GLY A 68 8.07 -8.32 12.57
CA GLY A 68 7.83 -9.26 13.68
C GLY A 68 8.16 -10.71 13.33
N ILE A 69 7.81 -11.17 12.12
CA ILE A 69 8.15 -12.53 11.65
C ILE A 69 9.67 -12.70 11.50
N LEU A 70 10.38 -11.67 11.01
CA LEU A 70 11.83 -11.70 10.87
C LEU A 70 12.56 -11.70 12.21
N GLU A 71 11.98 -11.05 13.22
CA GLU A 71 12.51 -11.03 14.59
C GLU A 71 12.24 -12.34 15.33
N ASN A 72 10.99 -12.79 15.36
CA ASN A 72 10.58 -14.04 15.99
C ASN A 72 9.41 -14.70 15.23
N PRO A 73 9.68 -15.70 14.38
CA PRO A 73 8.64 -16.33 13.57
C PRO A 73 7.61 -17.14 14.39
N GLU A 74 7.98 -17.59 15.60
CA GLU A 74 7.08 -18.36 16.48
C GLU A 74 6.19 -17.46 17.35
N CYS A 75 6.64 -16.23 17.63
CA CYS A 75 5.87 -15.21 18.34
C CYS A 75 6.14 -13.83 17.72
N PRO A 76 5.53 -13.52 16.55
CA PRO A 76 5.81 -12.31 15.77
C PRO A 76 5.07 -11.09 16.31
N ILE A 77 4.98 -10.99 17.63
CA ILE A 77 4.39 -9.86 18.35
C ILE A 77 5.57 -9.14 19.00
N GLU A 78 5.69 -7.83 18.77
CA GLU A 78 6.67 -6.99 19.46
C GLU A 78 6.57 -7.21 20.98
N SER A 79 7.61 -7.79 21.58
CA SER A 79 7.76 -7.78 23.02
C SER A 79 8.21 -6.39 23.42
N LYS A 80 7.31 -5.61 24.02
CA LYS A 80 7.62 -4.31 24.62
C LYS A 80 8.81 -4.36 25.56
#